data_AF-A0A7R9C0B8-F1
#
_entry.id   AF-A0A7R9C0B8-F1
#
_cell.length_a   1.000
_cell.length_b   1.000
_cell.length_c   1.000
_cell.angle_alpha   90.00
_cell.angle_beta   90.00
_cell.angle_gamma   90.00
#
_symmetry.space_group_name_H-M   'P 1'
#
loop_
_entity.id
_entity.type
_entity.pdbx_description
1 polymer ?
#
loop_
_entity_poly.entity_id
_entity_poly.type
_entity_poly.pdbx_seq_one_letter_code
_entity_poly.pdbx_strand_id
1 'polypeptide(L)'
;MKTQIMGGPNMKNFERKFGILRRRLDDMGYRQMLPMEAVPLVERLLNDFMQTTESYMRCKDKADENEKTKCMLEASVEPYREENGKLSQENARLHKRMLRLEEKHHEEELDAKLELRKLRKRFDEMRFMVESYESHMRDMEATERGLREEISKYTSKKARLSDMQNIDLPITLEPQPIKERREPVVQDPYLVDLVKVYDARIAQLESRITEDEALRKKLETELESAKCKVAAREKEIDRLEEILRHGINFDDMSAKASEKEKNLMARQMSLQVEYLEKTVIDLEKRLEVVKSFNASGGVSEHVASFVFPHTRLMVCDELV
;
A
#
# COMPACT_ATOMS: atom_id res chain seq x y z
N MET A 1 -1.88 60.95 -90.01
CA MET A 1 -1.87 60.55 -88.60
C MET A 1 -1.49 59.08 -88.52
N LYS A 2 -0.23 58.77 -88.21
CA LYS A 2 0.24 57.40 -87.98
C LYS A 2 0.12 57.12 -86.48
N THR A 3 -0.75 56.19 -86.12
CA THR A 3 -0.87 55.65 -84.76
C THR A 3 0.40 54.85 -84.44
N GLN A 4 1.21 55.39 -83.55
CA GLN A 4 2.40 54.75 -83.01
C GLN A 4 1.94 53.57 -82.13
N ILE A 5 2.11 52.36 -82.64
CA ILE A 5 1.83 51.10 -81.92
C ILE A 5 2.89 50.96 -80.81
N MET A 6 2.49 51.21 -79.56
CA MET A 6 3.26 50.88 -78.35
C MET A 6 3.23 49.37 -78.08
N GLY A 7 3.63 48.57 -79.08
CA GLY A 7 3.71 47.11 -78.99
C GLY A 7 5.04 46.67 -78.40
N GLY A 8 5.33 47.05 -77.16
CA GLY A 8 6.53 46.61 -76.45
C GLY A 8 6.47 45.12 -76.10
N PRO A 9 7.62 44.43 -75.96
CA PRO A 9 7.70 43.00 -75.61
C PRO A 9 6.94 42.62 -74.32
N ASN A 10 6.65 43.59 -73.46
CA ASN A 10 5.88 43.43 -72.24
C ASN A 10 4.39 43.13 -72.49
N MET A 11 3.80 43.69 -73.55
CA MET A 11 2.38 43.56 -73.87
C MET A 11 2.03 42.18 -74.43
N LYS A 12 2.91 41.62 -75.28
CA LYS A 12 2.77 40.23 -75.78
C LYS A 12 2.88 39.18 -74.67
N ASN A 13 3.76 39.42 -73.68
CA ASN A 13 3.88 38.54 -72.52
C ASN A 13 2.65 38.64 -71.61
N PHE A 14 2.10 39.84 -71.45
CA PHE A 14 0.87 40.05 -70.70
C PHE A 14 -0.35 39.39 -71.36
N GLU A 15 -0.52 39.52 -72.68
CA GLU A 15 -1.59 38.85 -73.44
C GLU A 15 -1.52 37.32 -73.31
N ARG A 16 -0.31 36.74 -73.34
CA ARG A 16 -0.13 35.30 -73.11
C ARG A 16 -0.53 34.88 -71.69
N LYS A 17 -0.07 35.61 -70.67
CA LYS A 17 -0.43 35.31 -69.27
C LYS A 17 -1.92 35.48 -69.01
N PHE A 18 -2.52 36.54 -69.54
CA PHE A 18 -3.96 36.76 -69.48
C PHE A 18 -4.74 35.63 -70.15
N GLY A 19 -4.34 35.20 -71.35
CA GLY A 19 -4.99 34.09 -72.05
C GLY A 19 -4.85 32.73 -71.36
N ILE A 20 -3.80 32.51 -70.57
CA ILE A 20 -3.62 31.31 -69.75
C ILE A 20 -4.47 31.38 -68.47
N LEU A 21 -4.41 32.51 -67.75
CA LEU A 21 -5.21 32.73 -66.54
C LEU A 21 -6.70 32.66 -66.85
N ARG A 22 -7.11 33.25 -67.98
CA ARG A 22 -8.51 33.27 -68.40
C ARG A 22 -9.05 31.87 -68.66
N ARG A 23 -8.30 31.04 -69.40
CA ARG A 23 -8.66 29.64 -69.64
C ARG A 23 -8.80 28.87 -68.33
N ARG A 24 -7.83 28.99 -67.42
CA ARG A 24 -7.90 28.36 -66.09
C ARG A 24 -9.13 28.81 -65.29
N LEU A 25 -9.47 30.09 -65.31
CA LEU A 25 -10.66 30.63 -64.64
C LEU A 25 -11.95 30.13 -65.30
N ASP A 26 -12.01 30.09 -66.63
CA ASP A 26 -13.14 29.57 -67.38
C ASP A 26 -13.36 28.06 -67.12
N ASP A 27 -12.29 27.29 -67.00
CA ASP A 27 -12.31 25.86 -66.65
C ASP A 27 -12.89 25.63 -65.24
N MET A 28 -12.67 26.57 -64.32
CA MET A 28 -13.27 26.58 -62.97
C MET A 28 -14.67 27.25 -62.94
N GLY A 29 -15.18 27.71 -64.09
CA GLY A 29 -16.51 28.32 -64.22
C GLY A 29 -16.57 29.84 -63.97
N TYR A 30 -15.44 30.50 -63.70
CA TYR A 30 -15.39 31.94 -63.47
C TYR A 30 -15.36 32.74 -64.77
N ARG A 31 -16.53 33.03 -65.32
CA ARG A 31 -16.68 33.68 -66.64
C ARG A 31 -16.73 35.21 -66.63
N GLN A 32 -16.65 35.86 -65.48
CA GLN A 32 -16.76 37.33 -65.32
C GLN A 32 -15.61 38.09 -66.01
N MET A 33 -15.85 39.31 -66.51
CA MET A 33 -14.80 40.10 -67.17
C MET A 33 -13.71 40.50 -66.17
N LEU A 34 -12.43 40.29 -66.54
CA LEU A 34 -11.28 40.57 -65.69
C LEU A 34 -10.52 41.80 -66.20
N PRO A 35 -10.40 42.88 -65.40
CA PRO A 35 -9.63 44.06 -65.76
C PRO A 35 -8.12 43.74 -65.78
N MET A 36 -7.35 44.41 -66.66
CA MET A 36 -5.91 44.13 -66.83
C MET A 36 -5.11 44.30 -65.53
N GLU A 37 -5.47 45.28 -64.71
CA GLU A 37 -4.74 45.63 -63.48
C GLU A 37 -4.82 44.50 -62.42
N ALA A 38 -5.89 43.71 -62.43
CA ALA A 38 -6.11 42.63 -61.47
C ALA A 38 -5.41 41.31 -61.84
N VAL A 39 -4.93 41.18 -63.09
CA VAL A 39 -4.37 39.93 -63.63
C VAL A 39 -3.21 39.38 -62.80
N PRO A 40 -2.19 40.17 -62.40
CA PRO A 40 -1.04 39.64 -61.64
C PRO A 40 -1.43 39.17 -60.23
N LEU A 41 -2.41 39.82 -59.61
CA LEU A 41 -2.89 39.45 -58.28
C LEU A 41 -3.70 38.16 -58.33
N VAL A 42 -4.64 38.05 -59.26
CA VAL A 42 -5.47 36.85 -59.43
C VAL A 42 -4.62 35.64 -59.83
N GLU A 43 -3.59 35.83 -60.66
CA GLU A 43 -2.63 34.77 -60.99
C GLU A 43 -1.91 34.24 -59.74
N ARG A 44 -1.44 35.12 -58.85
CA ARG A 44 -0.78 34.71 -57.59
C ARG A 44 -1.75 34.01 -56.65
N LEU A 45 -2.93 34.59 -56.41
CA LEU A 45 -3.94 33.99 -55.53
C LEU A 45 -4.40 32.62 -56.03
N LEU A 46 -4.56 32.46 -57.34
CA LEU A 46 -4.92 31.17 -57.93
C LEU A 46 -3.81 30.14 -57.75
N ASN A 47 -2.55 30.52 -57.96
CA ASN A 47 -1.42 29.62 -57.73
C ASN A 47 -1.30 29.23 -56.26
N ASP A 48 -1.47 30.17 -55.33
CA ASP A 48 -1.46 29.91 -53.88
C ASP A 48 -2.63 28.98 -53.48
N PHE A 49 -3.82 29.20 -54.04
CA PHE A 49 -4.98 28.33 -53.82
C PHE A 49 -4.75 26.91 -54.34
N MET A 50 -4.17 26.77 -55.53
CA MET A 50 -3.81 25.45 -56.07
C MET A 50 -2.76 24.76 -55.19
N GLN A 51 -1.71 25.47 -54.75
CA GLN A 51 -0.66 24.92 -53.90
C GLN A 51 -1.18 24.51 -52.51
N THR A 52 -2.06 25.33 -51.90
CA THR A 52 -2.68 25.00 -50.61
C THR A 52 -3.61 23.79 -50.75
N THR A 53 -4.38 23.69 -51.83
CA THR A 53 -5.25 22.53 -52.11
C THR A 53 -4.44 21.25 -52.33
N GLU A 54 -3.37 21.31 -53.12
CA GLU A 54 -2.48 20.17 -53.34
C GLU A 54 -1.78 19.74 -52.04
N SER A 55 -1.36 20.71 -51.22
CA SER A 55 -0.74 20.44 -49.92
C SER A 55 -1.73 19.85 -48.93
N TYR A 56 -2.97 20.34 -48.90
CA TYR A 56 -4.06 19.77 -48.11
C TYR A 56 -4.36 18.33 -48.51
N MET A 57 -4.46 18.04 -49.82
CA MET A 57 -4.66 16.68 -50.31
C MET A 57 -3.51 15.76 -49.88
N ARG A 58 -2.25 16.18 -50.03
CA ARG A 58 -1.08 15.42 -49.56
C ARG A 58 -1.09 15.18 -48.05
N CYS A 59 -1.49 16.17 -47.25
CA CYS A 59 -1.62 16.03 -45.81
C CYS A 59 -2.74 15.05 -45.44
N LYS A 60 -3.88 15.11 -46.14
CA LYS A 60 -4.99 14.19 -45.95
C LYS A 60 -4.59 12.75 -46.27
N ASP A 61 -3.95 12.51 -47.41
CA ASP A 61 -3.51 11.17 -47.80
C ASP A 61 -2.52 10.57 -46.78
N LYS A 62 -1.59 11.40 -46.28
CA LYS A 62 -0.67 10.99 -45.19
C LYS A 62 -1.40 10.69 -43.89
N ALA A 63 -2.41 11.48 -43.53
CA ALA A 63 -3.21 11.22 -42.34
C ALA A 63 -3.97 9.89 -42.46
N ASP A 64 -4.56 9.63 -43.63
CA ASP A 64 -5.27 8.38 -43.91
C ASP A 64 -4.31 7.17 -43.90
N GLU A 65 -3.09 7.32 -44.42
CA GLU A 65 -2.05 6.29 -44.35
C GLU A 65 -1.60 6.04 -42.91
N ASN A 66 -1.40 7.10 -42.12
CA ASN A 66 -0.98 7.00 -40.73
C ASN A 66 -2.06 6.38 -39.84
N GLU A 67 -3.35 6.63 -40.12
CA GLU A 67 -4.44 5.97 -39.40
C GLU A 67 -4.48 4.47 -39.72
N LYS A 68 -4.24 4.08 -40.98
CA LYS A 68 -4.15 2.66 -41.36
C LYS A 68 -2.96 1.98 -40.67
N THR A 69 -1.79 2.60 -40.64
CA THR A 69 -0.62 2.03 -39.97
C THR A 69 -0.85 1.92 -38.47
N LYS A 70 -1.48 2.92 -37.83
CA LYS A 70 -1.90 2.86 -36.44
C LYS A 70 -2.85 1.68 -36.17
N CYS A 71 -3.91 1.52 -36.95
CA CYS A 71 -4.84 0.38 -36.80
C CYS A 71 -4.13 -0.98 -36.96
N MET A 72 -3.20 -1.11 -37.91
CA MET A 72 -2.42 -2.35 -38.08
C MET A 72 -1.48 -2.60 -36.90
N LEU A 73 -0.84 -1.56 -36.36
CA LEU A 73 0.02 -1.67 -35.19
C LEU A 73 -0.80 -2.05 -33.95
N GLU A 74 -1.96 -1.43 -33.75
CA GLU A 74 -2.87 -1.77 -32.65
C GLU A 74 -3.32 -3.23 -32.72
N ALA A 75 -3.75 -3.71 -33.90
CA ALA A 75 -4.10 -5.10 -34.12
C ALA A 75 -2.91 -6.06 -33.89
N SER A 76 -1.68 -5.63 -34.19
CA SER A 76 -0.48 -6.43 -33.92
C SER A 76 -0.11 -6.46 -32.44
N VAL A 77 -0.43 -5.42 -31.66
CA VAL A 77 -0.06 -5.29 -30.24
C VAL A 77 -1.10 -5.92 -29.31
N GLU A 78 -2.38 -5.95 -29.73
CA GLU A 78 -3.48 -6.58 -28.99
C GLU A 78 -3.17 -8.01 -28.48
N PRO A 79 -2.69 -8.97 -29.29
CA PRO A 79 -2.42 -10.32 -28.81
C PRO A 79 -1.34 -10.36 -27.72
N TYR A 80 -0.31 -9.52 -27.83
CA TYR A 80 0.73 -9.42 -26.81
C TYR A 80 0.21 -8.81 -25.51
N ARG A 81 -0.72 -7.84 -25.58
CA ARG A 81 -1.38 -7.31 -24.37
C ARG A 81 -2.22 -8.37 -23.69
N GLU A 82 -2.98 -9.15 -24.46
CA GLU A 82 -3.80 -10.23 -23.91
C GLU A 82 -2.94 -11.33 -23.28
N GLU A 83 -1.87 -11.75 -23.95
CA GLU A 83 -0.93 -12.75 -23.44
C GLU A 83 -0.18 -12.27 -22.20
N ASN A 84 0.33 -11.03 -22.19
CA ASN A 84 0.94 -10.43 -21.00
C ASN A 84 -0.06 -10.34 -19.83
N GLY A 85 -1.32 -10.05 -20.11
CA GLY A 85 -2.39 -10.07 -19.12
C GLY A 85 -2.58 -11.46 -18.51
N LYS A 86 -2.64 -12.50 -19.34
CA LYS A 86 -2.73 -13.91 -18.90
C LYS A 86 -1.51 -14.33 -18.07
N LEU A 87 -0.30 -14.04 -18.56
CA LEU A 87 0.94 -14.35 -17.86
C LEU A 87 1.04 -13.64 -16.51
N SER A 88 0.63 -12.37 -16.44
CA SER A 88 0.62 -11.61 -15.19
C SER A 88 -0.36 -12.20 -14.17
N GLN A 89 -1.55 -12.63 -14.62
CA GLN A 89 -2.52 -13.31 -13.75
C GLN A 89 -2.01 -14.66 -13.25
N GLU A 90 -1.40 -15.46 -14.13
CA GLU A 90 -0.80 -16.73 -13.73
C GLU A 90 0.36 -16.51 -12.75
N ASN A 91 1.21 -15.53 -13.00
CA ASN A 91 2.33 -15.22 -12.12
C ASN A 91 1.85 -14.80 -10.72
N ALA A 92 0.87 -13.89 -10.64
CA ALA A 92 0.25 -13.49 -9.37
C ALA A 92 -0.40 -14.70 -8.65
N ARG A 93 -1.10 -15.57 -9.38
CA ARG A 93 -1.71 -16.79 -8.84
C ARG A 93 -0.65 -17.76 -8.30
N LEU A 94 0.44 -17.97 -9.02
CA LEU A 94 1.55 -18.85 -8.62
C LEU A 94 2.27 -18.28 -7.40
N HIS A 95 2.54 -16.98 -7.36
CA HIS A 95 3.11 -16.31 -6.19
C HIS A 95 2.23 -16.48 -4.95
N LYS A 96 0.92 -16.22 -5.05
CA LYS A 96 -0.03 -16.44 -3.94
C LYS A 96 -0.06 -17.92 -3.49
N ARG A 97 0.07 -18.86 -4.43
CA ARG A 97 0.15 -20.30 -4.10
C ARG A 97 1.46 -20.66 -3.41
N MET A 98 2.60 -20.12 -3.85
CA MET A 98 3.89 -20.34 -3.21
C MET A 98 3.88 -19.87 -1.76
N LEU A 99 3.42 -18.63 -1.51
CA LEU A 99 3.33 -18.09 -0.15
C LEU A 99 2.51 -19.00 0.78
N ARG A 100 1.33 -19.44 0.33
CA ARG A 100 0.49 -20.37 1.12
C ARG A 100 1.16 -21.71 1.39
N LEU A 101 1.93 -22.23 0.43
CA LEU A 101 2.66 -23.48 0.62
C LEU A 101 3.83 -23.30 1.60
N GLU A 102 4.54 -22.17 1.52
CA GLU A 102 5.62 -21.81 2.44
C GLU A 102 5.08 -21.65 3.87
N GLU A 103 3.97 -20.94 4.05
CA GLU A 103 3.29 -20.78 5.34
C GLU A 103 2.88 -22.14 5.93
N LYS A 104 2.22 -22.99 5.12
CA LYS A 104 1.81 -24.32 5.54
C LYS A 104 3.00 -25.19 5.93
N HIS A 105 4.06 -25.21 5.10
CA HIS A 105 5.27 -25.97 5.42
C HIS A 105 5.96 -25.46 6.67
N HIS A 106 5.96 -24.14 6.88
CA HIS A 106 6.52 -23.56 8.10
C HIS A 106 5.73 -23.97 9.34
N GLU A 107 4.40 -23.99 9.27
CA GLU A 107 3.53 -24.48 10.34
C GLU A 107 3.79 -25.97 10.64
N GLU A 108 3.81 -26.82 9.61
CA GLU A 108 4.15 -28.24 9.73
C GLU A 108 5.55 -28.46 10.35
N GLU A 109 6.53 -27.63 9.99
CA GLU A 109 7.89 -27.69 10.52
C GLU A 109 7.94 -27.31 12.01
N LEU A 110 7.19 -26.28 12.42
CA LEU A 110 7.10 -25.87 13.82
C LEU A 110 6.44 -26.96 14.67
N ASP A 111 5.34 -27.55 14.21
CA ASP A 111 4.64 -28.63 14.89
C ASP A 111 5.54 -29.86 15.03
N ALA A 112 6.23 -30.27 13.96
CA ALA A 112 7.16 -31.38 14.00
C ALA A 112 8.32 -31.14 15.00
N LYS A 113 8.87 -29.91 15.05
CA LYS A 113 9.91 -29.53 16.04
C LYS A 113 9.38 -29.57 17.47
N LEU A 114 8.14 -29.16 17.70
CA LEU A 114 7.51 -29.22 19.03
C LEU A 114 7.31 -30.66 19.47
N GLU A 115 6.78 -31.53 18.61
CA GLU A 115 6.62 -32.95 18.91
C GLU A 115 7.97 -33.64 19.15
N LEU A 116 9.00 -33.33 18.36
CA LEU A 116 10.35 -33.86 18.58
C LEU A 116 10.90 -33.44 19.95
N ARG A 117 10.69 -32.19 20.37
CA ARG A 117 11.09 -31.72 21.72
C ARG A 117 10.33 -32.45 22.83
N LYS A 118 9.02 -32.67 22.67
CA LYS A 118 8.21 -33.43 23.65
C LYS A 118 8.70 -34.88 23.76
N LEU A 119 8.94 -35.54 22.63
CA LEU A 119 9.40 -36.92 22.59
C LEU A 119 10.82 -37.06 23.17
N ARG A 120 11.71 -36.10 22.89
CA ARG A 120 13.05 -36.06 23.47
C ARG A 120 13.00 -35.93 24.99
N LYS A 121 12.14 -35.05 25.54
CA LYS A 121 11.96 -34.93 27.00
C LYS A 121 11.52 -36.25 27.63
N ARG A 122 10.49 -36.91 27.05
CA ARG A 122 10.02 -38.23 27.53
C ARG A 122 11.11 -39.29 27.44
N PHE A 123 11.92 -39.26 26.38
CA PHE A 123 13.06 -40.17 26.23
C PHE A 123 14.11 -39.94 27.31
N ASP A 124 14.46 -38.69 27.60
CA ASP A 124 15.40 -38.34 28.67
C ASP A 124 14.86 -38.74 30.05
N GLU A 125 13.57 -38.51 30.32
CA GLU A 125 12.88 -38.96 31.54
C GLU A 125 12.91 -40.49 31.70
N MET A 126 12.59 -41.22 30.63
CA MET A 126 12.64 -42.69 30.63
C MET A 126 14.05 -43.21 30.85
N ARG A 127 15.05 -42.62 30.17
CA ARG A 127 16.46 -42.97 30.36
C ARG A 127 16.87 -42.76 31.81
N PHE A 128 16.51 -41.63 32.41
CA PHE A 128 16.78 -41.36 33.82
C PHE A 128 16.14 -42.40 34.75
N MET A 129 14.90 -42.80 34.51
CA MET A 129 14.25 -43.86 35.28
C MET A 129 15.01 -45.18 35.18
N VAL A 130 15.43 -45.57 33.97
CA VAL A 130 16.22 -46.79 33.76
C VAL A 130 17.54 -46.72 34.53
N GLU A 131 18.29 -45.64 34.41
CA GLU A 131 19.55 -45.41 35.15
C GLU A 131 19.33 -45.49 36.67
N SER A 132 18.22 -44.93 37.18
CA SER A 132 17.85 -44.98 38.59
C SER A 132 17.53 -46.41 39.06
N TYR A 133 16.78 -47.19 38.26
CA TYR A 133 16.47 -48.58 38.59
C TYR A 133 17.72 -49.46 38.54
N GLU A 134 18.62 -49.25 37.59
CA GLU A 134 19.91 -49.95 37.52
C GLU A 134 20.80 -49.64 38.74
N SER A 135 20.81 -48.39 39.22
CA SER A 135 21.50 -48.06 40.47
C SER A 135 20.86 -48.77 41.67
N HIS A 136 19.54 -48.71 41.79
CA HIS A 136 18.82 -49.34 42.90
C HIS A 136 19.01 -50.86 42.93
N MET A 137 18.98 -51.53 41.77
CA MET A 137 19.29 -52.96 41.66
C MET A 137 20.71 -53.27 42.13
N ARG A 138 21.71 -52.46 41.73
CA ARG A 138 23.10 -52.63 42.19
C ARG A 138 23.24 -52.50 43.71
N ASP A 139 22.52 -51.56 44.32
CA ASP A 139 22.51 -51.38 45.77
C ASP A 139 21.87 -52.58 46.48
N MET A 140 20.73 -53.06 45.96
CA MET A 140 20.07 -54.27 46.46
C MET A 140 20.97 -55.51 46.33
N GLU A 141 21.63 -55.72 45.19
CA GLU A 141 22.59 -56.81 44.99
C GLU A 141 23.79 -56.71 45.94
N ALA A 142 24.28 -55.49 46.22
CA ALA A 142 25.35 -55.27 47.19
C ALA A 142 24.91 -55.64 48.62
N THR A 143 23.71 -55.22 49.05
CA THR A 143 23.17 -55.60 50.36
C THR A 143 22.91 -57.10 50.45
N GLU A 144 22.39 -57.73 49.40
CA GLU A 144 22.18 -59.18 49.35
C GLU A 144 23.51 -59.94 49.48
N ARG A 145 24.56 -59.51 48.77
CA ARG A 145 25.92 -60.08 48.93
C ARG A 145 26.41 -59.93 50.36
N GLY A 146 26.27 -58.74 50.96
CA GLY A 146 26.65 -58.49 52.36
C GLY A 146 25.92 -59.41 53.35
N LEU A 147 24.60 -59.54 53.21
CA LEU A 147 23.79 -60.45 54.04
C LEU A 147 24.19 -61.92 53.83
N ARG A 148 24.46 -62.35 52.59
CA ARG A 148 24.95 -63.70 52.28
C ARG A 148 26.30 -63.98 52.94
N GLU A 149 27.22 -63.01 52.93
CA GLU A 149 28.50 -63.10 53.62
C GLU A 149 28.31 -63.17 55.15
N GLU A 150 27.43 -62.34 55.72
CA GLU A 150 27.12 -62.41 57.16
C GLU A 150 26.53 -63.77 57.54
N ILE A 151 25.54 -64.26 56.79
CA ILE A 151 24.96 -65.59 57.00
C ILE A 151 26.05 -66.67 56.92
N SER A 152 26.96 -66.60 55.94
CA SER A 152 28.10 -67.52 55.82
C SER A 152 29.03 -67.48 57.04
N LYS A 153 29.31 -66.29 57.58
CA LYS A 153 30.08 -66.12 58.81
C LYS A 153 29.36 -66.72 60.02
N TYR A 154 28.06 -66.49 60.17
CA TYR A 154 27.25 -67.05 61.25
C TYR A 154 27.09 -68.56 61.14
N THR A 155 26.90 -69.12 59.94
CA THR A 155 26.82 -70.58 59.75
C THR A 155 28.16 -71.25 60.03
N SER A 156 29.28 -70.65 59.60
CA SER A 156 30.63 -71.14 59.92
C SER A 156 30.94 -71.03 61.42
N LYS A 157 30.50 -69.94 62.08
CA LYS A 157 30.64 -69.76 63.53
C LYS A 157 29.71 -70.69 64.32
N LYS A 158 28.49 -70.94 63.84
CA LYS A 158 27.56 -71.92 64.40
C LYS A 158 28.11 -73.33 64.23
N ALA A 159 28.69 -73.70 63.09
CA ALA A 159 29.38 -74.97 62.91
C ALA A 159 30.53 -75.14 63.92
N ARG A 160 31.24 -74.06 64.27
CA ARG A 160 32.25 -74.06 65.36
C ARG A 160 31.66 -74.10 66.78
N LEU A 161 30.44 -73.60 66.97
CA LEU A 161 29.73 -73.59 68.27
C LEU A 161 28.82 -74.81 68.48
N SER A 162 28.49 -75.56 67.43
CA SER A 162 27.78 -76.84 67.55
C SER A 162 28.59 -77.89 68.32
N ASP A 163 29.91 -77.70 68.46
CA ASP A 163 30.78 -78.49 69.35
C ASP A 163 30.77 -78.01 70.82
N MET A 164 30.11 -76.90 71.16
CA MET A 164 29.96 -76.44 72.54
C MET A 164 28.53 -75.95 72.84
N GLN A 165 27.73 -76.92 73.28
CA GLN A 165 26.65 -76.87 74.27
C GLN A 165 25.65 -75.68 74.27
N ASN A 166 24.38 -76.08 74.25
CA ASN A 166 23.19 -75.29 74.55
C ASN A 166 23.31 -74.52 75.87
N ILE A 167 23.01 -73.23 75.84
CA ILE A 167 22.64 -72.47 77.05
C ILE A 167 21.36 -71.71 76.75
N ASP A 168 20.29 -72.10 77.43
CA ASP A 168 19.00 -71.43 77.45
C ASP A 168 19.10 -70.13 78.27
N LEU A 169 18.59 -69.04 77.69
CA LEU A 169 18.52 -67.72 78.33
C LEU A 169 17.07 -67.47 78.79
N PRO A 170 16.80 -67.20 80.08
CA PRO A 170 15.46 -66.80 80.50
C PRO A 170 15.29 -65.29 80.31
N ILE A 171 14.38 -64.93 79.42
CA ILE A 171 13.89 -63.56 79.22
C ILE A 171 12.89 -63.23 80.34
N THR A 172 13.12 -62.15 81.08
CA THR A 172 12.11 -61.57 81.98
C THR A 172 11.83 -60.14 81.53
N LEU A 173 10.62 -59.91 80.99
CA LEU A 173 10.12 -58.59 80.59
C LEU A 173 9.25 -58.04 81.71
N GLU A 174 9.72 -57.00 82.40
CA GLU A 174 8.86 -56.18 83.26
C GLU A 174 8.30 -54.99 82.44
N PRO A 175 6.98 -54.76 82.44
CA PRO A 175 6.38 -53.63 81.74
C PRO A 175 6.53 -52.35 82.57
N GLN A 176 7.27 -51.38 82.05
CA GLN A 176 7.35 -50.02 82.60
C GLN A 176 6.14 -49.19 82.12
N PRO A 177 5.57 -48.31 82.97
CA PRO A 177 4.42 -47.48 82.59
C PRO A 177 4.82 -46.39 81.59
N ILE A 178 3.99 -46.25 80.55
CA ILE A 178 4.11 -45.23 79.51
C ILE A 178 3.89 -43.85 80.14
N LYS A 179 4.95 -43.03 80.22
CA LYS A 179 4.81 -41.60 80.50
C LYS A 179 4.38 -40.90 79.21
N GLU A 180 3.19 -40.30 79.22
CA GLU A 180 2.75 -39.39 78.17
C GLU A 180 3.77 -38.25 78.01
N ARG A 181 4.48 -38.28 76.88
CA ARG A 181 5.40 -37.22 76.48
C ARG A 181 4.55 -36.08 75.92
N ARG A 182 4.33 -35.04 76.72
CA ARG A 182 3.86 -33.75 76.18
C ARG A 182 5.00 -33.16 75.36
N GLU A 183 4.82 -33.11 74.05
CA GLU A 183 5.78 -32.46 73.16
C GLU A 183 5.74 -30.94 73.39
N PRO A 184 6.87 -30.30 73.72
CA PRO A 184 6.95 -28.85 73.67
C PRO A 184 6.84 -28.42 72.21
N VAL A 185 5.97 -27.44 71.92
CA VAL A 185 5.91 -26.77 70.62
C VAL A 185 7.21 -25.98 70.45
N VAL A 186 8.23 -26.65 69.91
CA VAL A 186 9.43 -25.99 69.42
C VAL A 186 9.04 -25.34 68.10
N GLN A 187 8.89 -24.02 68.07
CA GLN A 187 8.93 -23.29 66.81
C GLN A 187 10.34 -23.45 66.27
N ASP A 188 10.52 -24.43 65.38
CA ASP A 188 11.80 -24.78 64.79
C ASP A 188 12.33 -23.56 63.98
N PRO A 189 13.43 -22.91 64.41
CA PRO A 189 13.97 -21.75 63.72
C PRO A 189 14.32 -22.04 62.25
N TYR A 190 14.59 -23.30 61.91
CA TYR A 190 14.87 -23.75 60.54
C TYR A 190 13.62 -23.68 59.64
N LEU A 191 12.42 -23.87 60.19
CA LEU A 191 11.16 -23.78 59.46
C LEU A 191 10.85 -22.32 59.08
N VAL A 192 11.15 -21.37 59.97
CA VAL A 192 10.95 -19.93 59.72
C VAL A 192 11.90 -19.42 58.63
N ASP A 193 13.14 -19.92 58.60
CA ASP A 193 14.12 -19.53 57.58
C ASP A 193 13.76 -20.10 56.20
N LEU A 194 13.25 -21.33 56.17
CA LEU A 194 12.77 -21.97 54.94
C LEU A 194 11.52 -21.26 54.37
N VAL A 195 10.57 -20.85 55.22
CA VAL A 195 9.39 -20.07 54.79
C VAL A 195 9.80 -18.74 54.17
N LYS A 196 10.78 -18.03 54.75
CA LYS A 196 11.30 -16.78 54.17
C LYS A 196 11.96 -16.99 52.80
N VAL A 197 12.66 -18.10 52.60
CA VAL A 197 13.25 -18.45 51.30
C VAL A 197 12.14 -18.72 50.27
N TYR A 198 11.05 -19.39 50.66
CA TYR A 198 9.91 -19.61 49.78
C TYR A 198 9.18 -18.30 49.47
N ASP A 199 8.94 -17.42 50.45
CA ASP A 199 8.31 -16.12 50.23
C ASP A 199 9.15 -15.23 49.30
N ALA A 200 10.48 -15.22 49.46
CA ALA A 200 11.38 -14.53 48.55
C ALA A 200 11.33 -15.12 47.13
N ARG A 201 11.20 -16.45 47.01
CA ARG A 201 11.04 -17.13 45.72
C ARG A 201 9.68 -16.83 45.08
N ILE A 202 8.60 -16.77 45.86
CA ILE A 202 7.26 -16.41 45.42
C ILE A 202 7.28 -14.98 44.90
N ALA A 203 7.82 -14.02 45.66
CA ALA A 203 7.95 -12.63 45.24
C ALA A 203 8.79 -12.49 43.96
N GLN A 204 9.87 -13.26 43.81
CA GLN A 204 10.67 -13.28 42.59
C GLN A 204 9.88 -13.84 41.39
N LEU A 205 9.11 -14.91 41.59
CA LEU A 205 8.27 -15.50 40.55
C LEU A 205 7.14 -14.56 40.15
N GLU A 206 6.49 -13.89 41.11
CA GLU A 206 5.47 -12.87 40.87
C GLU A 206 6.03 -11.70 40.07
N SER A 207 7.21 -11.16 40.44
CA SER A 207 7.88 -10.11 39.67
C SER A 207 8.12 -10.53 38.22
N ARG A 208 8.63 -11.75 38.01
CA ARG A 208 8.85 -12.30 36.66
C ARG A 208 7.55 -12.48 35.88
N ILE A 209 6.48 -12.94 36.52
CA ILE A 209 5.16 -13.04 35.88
C ILE A 209 4.70 -11.65 35.42
N THR A 210 4.82 -10.63 36.26
CA THR A 210 4.42 -9.27 35.87
C THR A 210 5.29 -8.70 34.74
N GLU A 211 6.58 -8.98 34.72
CA GLU A 211 7.50 -8.59 33.64
C GLU A 211 7.16 -9.30 32.32
N ASP A 212 6.90 -10.61 32.37
CA ASP A 212 6.51 -11.42 31.22
C ASP A 212 5.15 -10.98 30.65
N GLU A 213 4.19 -10.62 31.52
CA GLU A 213 2.89 -10.07 31.11
C GLU A 213 3.02 -8.70 30.45
N ALA A 214 3.89 -7.82 30.99
CA ALA A 214 4.17 -6.52 30.39
C ALA A 214 4.84 -6.66 29.01
N LEU A 215 5.79 -7.61 28.87
CA LEU A 215 6.43 -7.91 27.60
C LEU A 215 5.44 -8.49 26.59
N ARG A 216 4.56 -9.41 27.00
CA ARG A 216 3.50 -9.96 26.16
C ARG A 216 2.60 -8.87 25.59
N LYS A 217 2.11 -7.95 26.43
CA LYS A 217 1.28 -6.82 25.96
C LYS A 217 2.02 -5.96 24.93
N LYS A 218 3.31 -5.67 25.14
CA LYS A 218 4.10 -4.92 24.16
C LYS A 218 4.19 -5.65 22.82
N LEU A 219 4.53 -6.94 22.84
CA LEU A 219 4.62 -7.76 21.63
C LEU A 219 3.28 -7.87 20.91
N GLU A 220 2.16 -7.98 21.63
CA GLU A 220 0.81 -7.98 21.04
C GLU A 220 0.51 -6.67 20.31
N THR A 221 0.85 -5.52 20.91
CA THR A 221 0.66 -4.22 20.24
C THR A 221 1.55 -4.06 19.00
N GLU A 222 2.79 -4.54 19.05
CA GLU A 222 3.70 -4.54 17.90
C GLU A 222 3.21 -5.45 16.78
N LEU A 223 2.74 -6.66 17.13
CA LEU A 223 2.14 -7.61 16.21
C LEU A 223 0.94 -7.00 15.48
N GLU A 224 0.04 -6.36 16.22
CA GLU A 224 -1.15 -5.74 15.63
C GLU A 224 -0.78 -4.58 14.69
N SER A 225 0.19 -3.75 15.09
CA SER A 225 0.71 -2.70 14.21
C SER A 225 1.35 -3.25 12.93
N ALA A 226 2.05 -4.39 13.02
CA ALA A 226 2.67 -5.06 11.89
C ALA A 226 1.61 -5.64 10.95
N LYS A 227 0.57 -6.29 11.49
CA LYS A 227 -0.58 -6.77 10.72
C LYS A 227 -1.28 -5.65 9.96
N CYS A 228 -1.53 -4.50 10.59
CA CYS A 228 -2.11 -3.34 9.90
C CYS A 228 -1.23 -2.85 8.74
N LYS A 229 0.10 -2.83 8.93
CA LYS A 229 1.05 -2.45 7.86
C LYS A 229 1.05 -3.44 6.70
N VAL A 230 0.98 -4.74 6.98
CA VAL A 230 0.89 -5.78 5.95
C VAL A 230 -0.41 -5.63 5.16
N ALA A 231 -1.55 -5.50 5.85
CA ALA A 231 -2.84 -5.29 5.18
C ALA A 231 -2.89 -4.03 4.31
N ALA A 232 -2.23 -2.94 4.74
CA ALA A 232 -2.11 -1.72 3.93
C ALA A 232 -1.26 -1.94 2.67
N ARG A 233 -0.16 -2.70 2.78
CA ARG A 233 0.69 -3.06 1.63
C ARG A 233 -0.04 -3.98 0.66
N GLU A 234 -0.78 -4.97 1.15
CA GLU A 234 -1.57 -5.87 0.30
C GLU A 234 -2.60 -5.10 -0.53
N LYS A 235 -3.31 -4.13 0.07
CA LYS A 235 -4.22 -3.25 -0.67
C LYS A 235 -3.53 -2.46 -1.77
N GLU A 236 -2.32 -1.96 -1.53
CA GLU A 236 -1.57 -1.24 -2.55
C GLU A 236 -1.02 -2.19 -3.63
N ILE A 237 -0.62 -3.41 -3.27
CA ILE A 237 -0.26 -4.45 -4.24
C ILE A 237 -1.45 -4.76 -5.14
N ASP A 238 -2.64 -4.96 -4.59
CA ASP A 238 -3.86 -5.21 -5.37
C ASP A 238 -4.17 -4.00 -6.29
N ARG A 239 -4.01 -2.76 -5.80
CA ARG A 239 -4.17 -1.54 -6.61
C ARG A 239 -3.18 -1.52 -7.79
N LEU A 240 -1.91 -1.81 -7.52
CA LEU A 240 -0.85 -1.80 -8.53
C LEU A 240 -1.02 -2.96 -9.53
N GLU A 241 -1.41 -4.14 -9.07
CA GLU A 241 -1.78 -5.28 -9.93
C GLU A 241 -2.91 -4.90 -10.89
N GLU A 242 -3.91 -4.17 -10.42
CA GLU A 242 -5.03 -3.73 -11.25
C GLU A 242 -4.60 -2.76 -12.36
N ILE A 243 -3.72 -1.81 -12.02
CA ILE A 243 -3.11 -0.88 -12.97
C ILE A 243 -2.24 -1.62 -14.00
N LEU A 244 -1.49 -2.64 -13.57
CA LEU A 244 -0.68 -3.45 -14.47
C LEU A 244 -1.54 -4.34 -15.37
N ARG A 245 -2.66 -4.87 -14.88
CA ARG A 245 -3.60 -5.71 -15.65
C ARG A 245 -4.27 -4.94 -16.80
N HIS A 246 -4.68 -3.70 -16.56
CA HIS A 246 -5.42 -2.91 -17.54
C HIS A 246 -4.50 -2.04 -18.41
N GLY A 247 -3.21 -1.95 -18.06
CA GLY A 247 -2.31 -0.95 -18.59
C GLY A 247 -2.69 0.45 -18.08
N ILE A 248 -1.75 1.39 -18.21
CA ILE A 248 -2.06 2.80 -18.04
C ILE A 248 -2.88 3.19 -19.28
N ASN A 249 -4.22 3.12 -19.19
CA ASN A 249 -5.09 3.73 -20.18
C ASN A 249 -4.77 5.23 -20.21
N PHE A 250 -3.98 5.65 -21.21
CA PHE A 250 -3.57 7.04 -21.38
C PHE A 250 -4.79 7.96 -21.51
N ASP A 251 -5.88 7.43 -22.06
CA ASP A 251 -7.18 8.10 -22.15
C ASP A 251 -7.82 8.33 -20.77
N ASP A 252 -7.72 7.38 -19.82
CA ASP A 252 -8.24 7.56 -18.46
C ASP A 252 -7.40 8.58 -17.66
N MET A 253 -6.08 8.61 -17.88
CA MET A 253 -5.19 9.60 -17.27
C MET A 253 -5.39 10.99 -17.87
N SER A 254 -5.59 11.09 -19.20
CA SER A 254 -5.96 12.31 -19.90
C SER A 254 -7.33 12.82 -19.44
N ALA A 255 -8.31 11.94 -19.29
CA ALA A 255 -9.63 12.25 -18.76
C ALA A 255 -9.55 12.77 -17.32
N LYS A 256 -8.80 12.10 -16.44
CA LYS A 256 -8.58 12.56 -15.05
C LYS A 256 -7.82 13.88 -14.95
N ALA A 257 -6.86 14.13 -15.85
CA ALA A 257 -6.16 15.40 -15.92
C ALA A 257 -7.10 16.53 -16.37
N SER A 258 -7.89 16.29 -17.42
CA SER A 258 -8.92 17.22 -17.89
C SER A 258 -10.00 17.48 -16.84
N GLU A 259 -10.41 16.45 -16.10
CA GLU A 259 -11.39 16.56 -15.02
C GLU A 259 -10.84 17.39 -13.85
N LYS A 260 -9.55 17.26 -13.55
CA LYS A 260 -8.87 18.09 -12.55
C LYS A 260 -8.84 19.56 -12.96
N GLU A 261 -8.58 19.87 -14.23
CA GLU A 261 -8.68 21.23 -14.78
C GLU A 261 -10.10 21.78 -14.72
N LYS A 262 -11.10 21.00 -15.16
CA LYS A 262 -12.52 21.38 -15.09
C LYS A 262 -12.94 21.69 -13.65
N ASN A 263 -12.50 20.88 -12.68
CA ASN A 263 -12.78 21.11 -11.26
C ASN A 263 -12.10 22.36 -10.70
N LEU A 264 -10.88 22.68 -11.15
CA LEU A 264 -10.20 23.91 -10.78
C LEU A 264 -10.96 25.13 -11.33
N MET A 265 -11.37 25.08 -12.59
CA MET A 265 -12.14 26.13 -13.24
C MET A 265 -13.51 26.31 -12.58
N ALA A 266 -14.19 25.21 -12.23
CA ALA A 266 -15.46 25.25 -11.51
C ALA A 266 -15.32 25.93 -10.14
N ARG A 267 -14.22 25.67 -9.40
CA ARG A 267 -13.92 26.38 -8.15
C ARG A 267 -13.68 27.86 -8.37
N GLN A 268 -12.92 28.22 -9.41
CA GLN A 268 -12.65 29.62 -9.74
C GLN A 268 -13.93 30.36 -10.14
N MET A 269 -14.79 29.75 -10.95
CA MET A 269 -16.10 30.32 -11.30
C MET A 269 -17.01 30.44 -10.07
N SER A 270 -16.99 29.45 -9.17
CA SER A 270 -17.77 29.51 -7.91
C SER A 270 -17.33 30.69 -7.04
N LEU A 271 -16.02 30.94 -6.93
CA LEU A 271 -15.49 32.11 -6.22
C LEU A 271 -15.91 33.43 -6.89
N GLN A 272 -15.97 33.48 -8.22
CA GLN A 272 -16.45 34.66 -8.95
C GLN A 272 -17.94 34.90 -8.72
N VAL A 273 -18.75 33.84 -8.71
CA VAL A 273 -20.19 33.93 -8.41
C VAL A 273 -20.39 34.45 -6.99
N GLU A 274 -19.69 33.90 -6.02
CA GLU A 274 -19.78 34.32 -4.61
C GLU A 274 -19.37 35.79 -4.43
N TYR A 275 -18.33 36.25 -5.14
CA TYR A 275 -17.94 37.65 -5.17
C TYR A 275 -19.05 38.54 -5.77
N LEU A 276 -19.61 38.15 -6.92
CA LEU A 276 -20.66 38.91 -7.58
C LEU A 276 -21.93 38.97 -6.73
N GLU A 277 -22.35 37.86 -6.12
CA GLU A 277 -23.48 37.81 -5.19
C GLU A 277 -23.29 38.80 -4.03
N LYS A 278 -22.08 38.83 -3.45
CA LYS A 278 -21.75 39.79 -2.39
C LYS A 278 -21.84 41.24 -2.87
N THR A 279 -21.37 41.53 -4.09
CA THR A 279 -21.50 42.89 -4.66
C THR A 279 -22.94 43.28 -4.95
N VAL A 280 -23.77 42.34 -5.41
CA VAL A 280 -25.21 42.56 -5.64
C VAL A 280 -25.89 42.90 -4.32
N ILE A 281 -25.65 42.13 -3.25
CA ILE A 281 -26.20 42.39 -1.92
C ILE A 281 -25.78 43.78 -1.42
N ASP A 282 -24.52 44.16 -1.57
CA ASP A 282 -24.03 45.48 -1.14
C ASP A 282 -24.65 46.62 -1.96
N LEU A 283 -24.85 46.43 -3.26
CA LEU A 283 -25.54 47.38 -4.12
C LEU A 283 -27.02 47.50 -3.77
N GLU A 284 -27.71 46.39 -3.50
CA GLU A 284 -29.11 46.37 -3.07
C GLU A 284 -29.30 47.14 -1.77
N LYS A 285 -28.43 46.91 -0.77
CA LYS A 285 -28.42 47.68 0.49
C LYS A 285 -28.23 49.17 0.25
N ARG A 286 -27.29 49.56 -0.62
CA ARG A 286 -27.09 50.97 -0.99
C ARG A 286 -28.32 51.57 -1.67
N LEU A 287 -28.97 50.80 -2.54
CA LEU A 287 -30.19 51.20 -3.23
C LEU A 287 -31.36 51.38 -2.24
N GLU A 288 -31.44 50.53 -1.21
CA GLU A 288 -32.43 50.62 -0.15
C GLU A 288 -32.23 51.86 0.75
N VAL A 289 -30.98 52.22 1.03
CA VAL A 289 -30.63 53.48 1.71
C VAL A 289 -31.04 54.71 0.87
N VAL A 290 -30.79 54.69 -0.44
CA VAL A 290 -31.21 55.79 -1.32
C VAL A 290 -32.74 55.86 -1.44
N LYS A 291 -33.41 54.72 -1.53
CA LYS A 291 -34.89 54.65 -1.56
C LYS A 291 -35.51 55.16 -0.27
N SER A 292 -34.97 54.80 0.89
CA SER A 292 -35.45 55.30 2.19
C SER A 292 -35.17 56.80 2.38
N PHE A 293 -34.03 57.30 1.88
CA PHE A 293 -33.73 58.73 1.83
C PHE A 293 -34.73 59.50 0.94
N ASN A 294 -35.05 58.99 -0.25
CA ASN A 294 -36.06 59.58 -1.14
C ASN A 294 -37.48 59.48 -0.58
N ALA A 295 -37.83 58.40 0.14
CA ALA A 295 -39.14 58.22 0.78
C ALA A 295 -39.33 59.14 2.00
N SER A 296 -38.25 59.61 2.62
CA SER A 296 -38.28 60.54 3.76
C SER A 296 -38.46 62.03 3.41
N GLY A 297 -38.69 62.36 2.13
CA GLY A 297 -39.08 63.71 1.72
C GLY A 297 -37.94 64.72 1.59
N GLY A 298 -36.76 64.29 1.11
CA GLY A 298 -35.68 65.19 0.73
C GLY A 298 -35.68 65.53 -0.76
N VAL A 299 -36.32 66.64 -1.13
CA VAL A 299 -36.04 67.32 -2.41
C VAL A 299 -34.80 68.18 -2.22
N SER A 300 -33.72 67.95 -2.98
CA SER A 300 -32.85 69.04 -3.43
C SER A 300 -31.93 68.65 -4.59
N GLU A 301 -32.06 69.42 -5.66
CA GLU A 301 -31.48 69.31 -7.00
C GLU A 301 -29.97 69.63 -7.06
N HIS A 302 -29.18 69.44 -6.00
CA HIS A 302 -27.81 69.99 -5.88
C HIS A 302 -26.77 69.04 -5.24
N VAL A 303 -26.74 67.75 -5.62
CA VAL A 303 -25.61 66.86 -5.25
C VAL A 303 -25.20 65.99 -6.44
N ALA A 304 -24.97 66.60 -7.60
CA ALA A 304 -24.36 65.94 -8.75
C ALA A 304 -22.81 65.91 -8.70
N SER A 305 -22.18 66.36 -7.61
CA SER A 305 -20.74 66.63 -7.57
C SER A 305 -19.91 65.75 -6.61
N PHE A 306 -20.47 64.73 -5.95
CA PHE A 306 -19.72 64.02 -4.90
C PHE A 306 -19.59 62.49 -5.00
N VAL A 307 -19.91 61.85 -6.14
CA VAL A 307 -19.76 60.38 -6.25
C VAL A 307 -19.16 59.91 -7.57
N PHE A 308 -18.08 60.55 -8.03
CA PHE A 308 -17.20 59.92 -9.02
C PHE A 308 -15.74 60.15 -8.65
N PRO A 309 -15.10 59.22 -7.92
CA PRO A 309 -13.66 59.07 -8.05
C PRO A 309 -13.37 58.42 -9.40
N HIS A 310 -12.55 59.08 -10.21
CA HIS A 310 -11.89 58.53 -11.39
C HIS A 310 -11.38 57.10 -11.14
N THR A 311 -12.08 56.09 -11.67
CA THR A 311 -11.46 54.80 -11.96
C THR A 311 -10.84 54.87 -13.34
N ARG A 312 -9.56 55.26 -13.32
CA ARG A 312 -8.61 55.08 -14.42
C ARG A 312 -8.68 53.62 -14.87
N LEU A 313 -9.16 53.38 -16.09
CA LEU A 313 -8.96 52.11 -16.78
C LEU A 313 -7.44 51.86 -16.82
N MET A 314 -6.96 50.90 -16.04
CA MET A 314 -5.73 50.20 -16.37
C MET A 314 -6.13 49.00 -17.24
N VAL A 315 -5.93 49.19 -18.54
CA VAL A 315 -5.75 48.10 -19.48
C VAL A 315 -4.42 47.44 -19.10
N CYS A 316 -4.47 46.24 -18.55
CA CYS A 316 -3.31 45.36 -18.49
C CYS A 316 -3.35 44.50 -19.75
N ASP A 317 -2.47 44.86 -20.68
CA ASP A 317 -1.91 43.95 -21.67
C ASP A 317 -1.19 42.78 -20.98
N GLU A 318 -0.97 41.73 -21.77
CA GLU A 318 -0.17 40.51 -21.53
C GLU A 318 -0.94 39.29 -20.98
N LEU A 319 -1.25 38.35 -21.88
CA LEU A 319 -0.49 37.10 -21.97
C LEU A 319 -0.77 36.38 -23.31
N VAL A 320 0.27 36.39 -24.16
CA VAL A 320 0.58 35.36 -25.17
C VAL A 320 1.42 34.30 -24.49
#